data_AF-A0A7K4H6A0-F1
#
_entry.id   AF-A0A7K4H6A0-F1
#
_cell.length_a   1.000
_cell.length_b   1.000
_cell.length_c   1.000
_cell.angle_alpha   90.00
_cell.angle_beta   90.00
_cell.angle_gamma   90.00
#
_symmetry.space_group_name_H-M   'P 1'
#
loop_
_entity.id
_entity.type
_entity.pdbx_description
1 polymer ?
#
loop_
_entity_poly.entity_id
_entity_poly.type
_entity_poly.pdbx_seq_one_letter_code
_entity_poly.pdbx_strand_id
1 'polypeptide(L)'
;MSIFQILAICGMLSPIIYTAMWIICGSLDSNYSHIRDDISSLFAVGAPNRRLSQSFVITESVLLFAFFIGLHEGINNGEGSILGPLFLIISSILGILIALFFPLDEGGEFTTYKGKGHIILVVLMGIFAIAGMVTLWIRLQLVPGWSVFAIYSLISAIISLILIIISGIFATSKYRGILERFGVTPYQLYYFILSLMVFLNN
;
A
#
# COMPACT_ATOMS: atom_id res chain seq x y z
N MET A 1 -25.73 -7.69 4.13
CA MET A 1 -24.29 -7.50 3.91
C MET A 1 -23.59 -8.04 5.14
N SER A 2 -22.69 -9.02 4.98
CA SER A 2 -21.92 -9.58 6.10
C SER A 2 -20.89 -8.58 6.63
N ILE A 3 -20.38 -8.80 7.84
CA ILE A 3 -19.30 -7.95 8.39
C ILE A 3 -18.07 -7.97 7.47
N PHE A 4 -17.75 -9.12 6.86
CA PHE A 4 -16.63 -9.26 5.93
C PHE A 4 -16.84 -8.46 4.64
N GLN A 5 -18.07 -8.39 4.12
CA GLN A 5 -18.41 -7.51 2.99
C GLN A 5 -18.23 -6.02 3.34
N ILE A 6 -18.58 -5.60 4.57
CA ILE A 6 -18.32 -4.21 5.02
C ILE A 6 -16.81 -3.93 5.08
N LEU A 7 -16.03 -4.83 5.68
CA LEU A 7 -14.58 -4.69 5.77
C LEU A 7 -13.90 -4.73 4.39
N ALA A 8 -14.43 -5.53 3.46
CA ALA A 8 -13.99 -5.55 2.07
C ALA A 8 -14.24 -4.22 1.36
N ILE A 9 -15.35 -3.52 1.64
CA ILE A 9 -15.57 -2.16 1.12
C ILE A 9 -14.47 -1.21 1.60
N CYS A 10 -14.03 -1.30 2.87
CA CYS A 10 -12.89 -0.52 3.34
C CYS A 10 -11.63 -0.79 2.50
N GLY A 11 -11.32 -2.06 2.26
CA GLY A 11 -10.16 -2.46 1.46
C GLY A 11 -10.26 -2.04 -0.01
N MET A 12 -11.45 -1.98 -0.60
CA MET A 12 -11.68 -1.42 -1.95
C MET A 12 -11.56 0.11 -2.00
N LEU A 13 -12.05 0.81 -0.96
CA LEU A 13 -12.00 2.28 -0.89
C LEU A 13 -10.57 2.80 -0.66
N SER A 14 -9.75 2.05 0.07
CA SER A 14 -8.36 2.43 0.37
C SER A 14 -7.55 2.83 -0.89
N PRO A 15 -7.39 1.94 -1.91
CA PRO A 15 -6.64 2.28 -3.12
C PRO A 15 -7.20 3.46 -3.90
N ILE A 16 -8.53 3.65 -3.87
CA ILE A 16 -9.19 4.80 -4.48
C ILE A 16 -8.78 6.09 -3.76
N ILE A 17 -8.79 6.09 -2.42
CA ILE A 17 -8.38 7.23 -1.59
C ILE A 17 -6.90 7.55 -1.80
N TYR A 18 -6.03 6.54 -1.81
CA TYR A 18 -4.60 6.73 -2.09
C TYR A 18 -4.36 7.33 -3.48
N THR A 19 -5.08 6.84 -4.49
CA THR A 19 -4.96 7.33 -5.86
C THR A 19 -5.48 8.76 -6.01
N ALA A 20 -6.64 9.05 -5.42
CA ALA A 20 -7.20 10.39 -5.38
C ALA A 20 -6.26 11.38 -4.67
N MET A 21 -5.61 10.96 -3.59
CA MET A 21 -4.67 11.79 -2.83
C MET A 21 -3.59 12.38 -3.73
N TRP A 22 -2.83 11.55 -4.43
CA TRP A 22 -1.68 12.06 -5.16
C TRP A 22 -2.08 12.80 -6.44
N ILE A 23 -3.25 12.52 -7.01
CA ILE A 23 -3.83 13.30 -8.11
C ILE A 23 -4.26 14.68 -7.62
N ILE A 24 -5.08 14.74 -6.58
CA ILE A 24 -5.65 15.99 -6.05
C ILE A 24 -4.53 16.85 -5.46
N CYS A 25 -3.75 16.32 -4.51
CA CYS A 25 -2.72 17.08 -3.82
C CYS A 25 -1.59 17.49 -4.76
N GLY A 26 -1.24 16.64 -5.74
CA GLY A 26 -0.29 16.98 -6.79
C GLY A 26 -0.79 18.08 -7.73
N SER A 27 -2.10 18.11 -8.04
CA SER A 27 -2.70 19.16 -8.87
C SER A 27 -2.85 20.50 -8.14
N LEU A 28 -2.87 20.49 -6.80
CA LEU A 28 -2.96 21.70 -5.97
C LEU A 28 -1.59 22.39 -5.78
N ASP A 29 -0.49 21.73 -6.12
CA ASP A 29 0.86 22.29 -6.04
C ASP A 29 1.40 22.54 -7.45
N SER A 30 1.46 23.81 -7.87
CA SER A 30 1.94 24.21 -9.19
C SER A 30 3.40 23.86 -9.47
N ASN A 31 4.19 23.60 -8.42
CA ASN A 31 5.59 23.22 -8.56
C ASN A 31 5.75 21.69 -8.62
N TYR A 32 4.72 20.93 -8.25
CA TYR A 32 4.76 19.47 -8.23
C TYR A 32 4.65 18.88 -9.64
N SER A 33 5.47 17.88 -9.93
CA SER A 33 5.44 17.12 -11.17
C SER A 33 5.28 15.64 -10.89
N HIS A 34 4.21 15.02 -11.43
CA HIS A 34 3.98 13.58 -11.31
C HIS A 34 5.08 12.70 -11.93
N ILE A 35 5.96 13.28 -12.76
CA ILE A 35 7.08 12.58 -13.37
C ILE A 35 8.33 12.68 -12.48
N ARG A 36 8.62 13.89 -12.00
CA ARG A 36 9.86 14.21 -11.28
C ARG A 36 9.74 13.97 -9.78
N ASP A 37 8.59 14.22 -9.18
CA ASP A 37 8.42 14.24 -7.73
C ASP A 37 7.64 13.01 -7.26
N ASP A 38 8.18 12.39 -6.23
CA ASP A 38 7.58 11.27 -5.52
C ASP A 38 6.23 11.67 -4.88
N ILE A 39 5.33 10.72 -4.74
CA ILE A 39 4.11 10.78 -3.95
C ILE A 39 4.44 11.17 -2.51
N SER A 40 5.53 10.63 -1.94
CA SER A 40 5.95 10.90 -0.56
C SER A 40 6.28 12.38 -0.31
N SER A 41 6.71 13.13 -1.33
CA SER A 41 6.94 14.58 -1.29
C SER A 41 5.66 15.38 -1.02
N LEU A 42 4.48 14.85 -1.37
CA LEU A 42 3.20 15.55 -1.14
C LEU A 42 2.85 15.72 0.34
N PHE A 43 3.49 14.95 1.22
CA PHE A 43 3.35 15.07 2.67
C PHE A 43 4.69 15.19 3.40
N ALA A 44 5.76 15.52 2.66
CA ALA A 44 7.06 15.89 3.22
C ALA A 44 6.98 17.17 4.06
N VAL A 45 8.01 17.41 4.87
CA VAL A 45 8.18 18.68 5.58
C VAL A 45 8.20 19.83 4.56
N GLY A 46 7.45 20.90 4.85
CA GLY A 46 7.37 22.08 3.97
C GLY A 46 6.37 21.96 2.80
N ALA A 47 5.78 20.79 2.54
CA ALA A 47 4.84 20.62 1.42
C ALA A 47 3.57 21.51 1.59
N PRO A 48 3.11 22.23 0.54
CA PRO A 48 2.03 23.21 0.65
C PRO A 48 0.71 22.66 1.22
N ASN A 49 0.35 21.43 0.84
CA ASN A 49 -0.88 20.75 1.25
C ASN A 49 -0.62 19.56 2.18
N ARG A 50 0.50 19.59 2.93
CA ARG A 50 0.99 18.45 3.74
C ARG A 50 -0.10 17.80 4.59
N ARG A 51 -0.89 18.58 5.33
CA ARG A 51 -1.92 18.05 6.25
C ARG A 51 -3.04 17.33 5.50
N LEU A 52 -3.39 17.81 4.31
CA LEU A 52 -4.40 17.18 3.47
C LEU A 52 -3.87 15.83 2.97
N SER A 53 -2.70 15.82 2.31
CA SER A 53 -2.05 14.61 1.82
C SER A 53 -1.85 13.57 2.94
N GLN A 54 -1.39 14.01 4.11
CA GLN A 54 -1.20 13.16 5.29
C GLN A 54 -2.52 12.54 5.78
N SER A 55 -3.62 13.32 5.77
CA SER A 55 -4.93 12.81 6.17
C SER A 55 -5.40 11.69 5.23
N PHE A 56 -5.22 11.86 3.92
CA PHE A 56 -5.53 10.82 2.94
C PHE A 56 -4.72 9.53 3.18
N VAL A 57 -3.41 9.63 3.40
CA VAL A 57 -2.55 8.46 3.67
C VAL A 57 -3.00 7.75 4.95
N ILE A 58 -3.29 8.50 6.01
CA ILE A 58 -3.80 7.91 7.26
C ILE A 58 -5.14 7.22 7.02
N THR A 59 -6.07 7.87 6.30
CA THR A 59 -7.38 7.29 6.00
C THR A 59 -7.26 6.00 5.19
N GLU A 60 -6.47 5.99 4.13
CA GLU A 60 -6.18 4.78 3.35
C GLU A 60 -5.62 3.67 4.26
N SER A 61 -4.56 3.95 5.02
CA SER A 61 -3.91 2.94 5.85
C SER A 61 -4.83 2.40 6.94
N VAL A 62 -5.71 3.22 7.52
CA VAL A 62 -6.73 2.79 8.50
C VAL A 62 -7.79 1.89 7.84
N LEU A 63 -8.19 2.19 6.61
CA LEU A 63 -9.14 1.35 5.87
C LEU A 63 -8.54 -0.02 5.52
N LEU A 64 -7.26 -0.08 5.10
CA LEU A 64 -6.55 -1.35 4.92
C LEU A 64 -6.44 -2.12 6.22
N PHE A 65 -6.09 -1.44 7.31
CA PHE A 65 -6.00 -2.08 8.62
C PHE A 65 -7.34 -2.72 9.03
N ALA A 66 -8.44 -1.99 8.88
CA ALA A 66 -9.78 -2.51 9.14
C ALA A 66 -10.09 -3.73 8.26
N PHE A 67 -9.79 -3.66 6.96
CA PHE A 67 -9.96 -4.79 6.06
C PHE A 67 -9.13 -6.02 6.48
N PHE A 68 -7.84 -5.83 6.77
CA PHE A 68 -6.92 -6.93 7.06
C PHE A 68 -7.20 -7.62 8.40
N ILE A 69 -7.79 -6.93 9.38
CA ILE A 69 -8.28 -7.56 10.63
C ILE A 69 -9.31 -8.66 10.31
N GLY A 70 -10.23 -8.40 9.38
CA GLY A 70 -11.27 -9.36 8.99
C GLY A 70 -10.82 -10.39 7.95
N LEU A 71 -9.63 -10.22 7.36
CA LEU A 71 -9.20 -10.99 6.20
C LEU A 71 -9.00 -12.48 6.49
N HIS A 72 -8.53 -12.82 7.69
CA HIS A 72 -8.29 -14.23 8.03
C HIS A 72 -9.61 -15.03 8.00
N GLU A 73 -10.60 -14.54 8.74
CA GLU A 73 -11.95 -15.13 8.86
C GLU A 73 -12.75 -15.01 7.55
N GLY A 74 -12.60 -13.89 6.82
CA GLY A 74 -13.26 -13.68 5.53
C GLY A 74 -12.73 -14.56 4.39
N ILE A 75 -11.69 -15.36 4.64
CA ILE A 75 -11.19 -16.38 3.70
C ILE A 75 -11.42 -17.74 4.33
N ASN A 76 -12.21 -18.59 3.67
CA ASN A 76 -12.44 -19.99 4.08
C ASN A 76 -12.80 -20.14 5.58
N ASN A 77 -13.60 -19.22 6.13
CA ASN A 77 -14.00 -19.19 7.55
C ASN A 77 -12.83 -19.31 8.54
N GLY A 78 -11.69 -18.68 8.24
CA GLY A 78 -10.50 -18.71 9.10
C GLY A 78 -9.62 -19.95 8.92
N GLU A 79 -9.99 -20.93 8.10
CA GLU A 79 -9.15 -22.11 7.90
C GLU A 79 -7.86 -21.77 7.13
N GLY A 80 -6.73 -22.34 7.57
CA GLY A 80 -5.41 -22.15 6.98
C GLY A 80 -4.52 -21.17 7.76
N SER A 81 -3.41 -20.75 7.16
CA SER A 81 -2.43 -19.91 7.84
C SER A 81 -2.87 -18.44 7.99
N ILE A 82 -2.63 -17.86 9.17
CA ILE A 82 -2.86 -16.43 9.46
C ILE A 82 -1.69 -15.52 9.01
N LEU A 83 -0.56 -16.08 8.56
CA LEU A 83 0.65 -15.31 8.28
C LEU A 83 0.44 -14.22 7.21
N GLY A 84 -0.33 -14.53 6.15
CA GLY A 84 -0.64 -13.56 5.10
C GLY A 84 -1.41 -12.33 5.62
N PRO A 85 -2.58 -12.53 6.24
CA PRO A 85 -3.29 -11.46 6.94
C PRO A 85 -2.41 -10.70 7.94
N LEU A 86 -1.60 -11.40 8.75
CA LEU A 86 -0.74 -10.78 9.75
C LEU A 86 0.30 -9.84 9.12
N PHE A 87 0.98 -10.26 8.05
CA PHE A 87 1.95 -9.41 7.37
C PHE A 87 1.29 -8.19 6.71
N LEU A 88 0.09 -8.34 6.17
CA LEU A 88 -0.67 -7.22 5.62
C LEU A 88 -1.12 -6.23 6.71
N ILE A 89 -1.52 -6.72 7.89
CA ILE A 89 -1.79 -5.88 9.07
C ILE A 89 -0.54 -5.08 9.44
N ILE A 90 0.62 -5.73 9.57
CA ILE A 90 1.89 -5.05 9.91
C ILE A 90 2.20 -3.97 8.86
N SER A 91 2.05 -4.28 7.58
CA SER A 91 2.24 -3.31 6.49
C SER A 91 1.34 -2.08 6.65
N SER A 92 0.04 -2.27 6.92
CA SER A 92 -0.88 -1.14 7.14
C SER A 92 -0.55 -0.28 8.37
N ILE A 93 -0.08 -0.89 9.45
CA ILE A 93 0.38 -0.16 10.65
C ILE A 93 1.60 0.70 10.32
N LEU A 94 2.54 0.17 9.52
CA LEU A 94 3.72 0.93 9.10
C LEU A 94 3.31 2.16 8.28
N GLY A 95 2.31 2.07 7.41
CA GLY A 95 1.75 3.22 6.68
C GLY A 95 1.28 4.36 7.62
N ILE A 96 0.55 3.99 8.68
CA ILE A 96 0.10 4.94 9.72
C ILE A 96 1.31 5.58 10.43
N LEU A 97 2.29 4.77 10.84
CA LEU A 97 3.47 5.24 11.56
C LEU A 97 4.33 6.20 10.71
N ILE A 98 4.51 5.89 9.42
CA ILE A 98 5.21 6.73 8.46
C ILE A 98 4.52 8.09 8.38
N ALA A 99 3.21 8.09 8.14
CA ALA A 99 2.44 9.33 7.98
C ALA A 99 2.47 10.20 9.23
N LEU A 100 2.46 9.63 10.44
CA LEU A 100 2.37 10.38 11.69
C LEU A 100 3.74 10.83 12.23
N PHE A 101 4.74 9.94 12.23
CA PHE A 101 5.95 10.10 13.03
C PHE A 101 7.22 10.28 12.21
N PHE A 102 7.23 9.79 10.96
CA PHE A 102 8.40 9.80 10.09
C PHE A 102 8.10 10.53 8.77
N PRO A 103 7.86 11.87 8.82
CA PRO A 103 7.73 12.65 7.61
C PRO A 103 9.05 12.60 6.82
N LEU A 104 8.92 12.60 5.50
CA LEU A 104 10.03 12.78 4.58
C LEU A 104 10.62 14.19 4.75
N ASP A 105 11.93 14.34 4.58
CA ASP A 105 12.58 15.65 4.67
C ASP A 105 12.15 16.55 3.51
N GLU A 106 12.34 17.86 3.68
CA GLU A 106 12.03 18.85 2.65
C GLU A 106 12.78 18.53 1.33
N GLY A 107 12.12 18.75 0.19
CA GLY A 107 12.66 18.43 -1.13
C GLY A 107 12.72 16.93 -1.47
N GLY A 108 12.26 16.05 -0.57
CA GLY A 108 12.30 14.60 -0.74
C GLY A 108 13.69 14.01 -0.41
N GLU A 109 14.41 14.64 0.51
CA GLU A 109 15.73 14.18 0.96
C GLU A 109 15.67 13.17 2.12
N PHE A 110 16.82 12.57 2.45
CA PHE A 110 16.99 11.60 3.55
C PHE A 110 18.15 12.00 4.48
N THR A 111 18.20 13.26 4.88
CA THR A 111 19.31 13.82 5.66
C THR A 111 19.07 13.66 7.16
N THR A 112 17.84 13.85 7.62
CA THR A 112 17.49 13.79 9.05
C THR A 112 17.22 12.35 9.51
N TYR A 113 17.20 12.14 10.83
CA TYR A 113 16.77 10.86 11.41
C TYR A 113 15.35 10.48 10.98
N LYS A 114 14.43 11.46 10.85
CA LYS A 114 13.05 11.20 10.44
C LYS A 114 12.97 10.82 8.97
N GLY A 115 13.66 11.52 8.08
CA GLY A 115 13.73 11.15 6.65
C GLY A 115 14.39 9.79 6.42
N LYS A 116 15.45 9.45 7.15
CA LYS A 116 16.04 8.09 7.11
C LYS A 116 15.09 7.03 7.66
N GLY A 117 14.38 7.33 8.74
CA GLY A 117 13.35 6.44 9.29
C GLY A 117 12.20 6.23 8.30
N HIS A 118 11.79 7.28 7.58
CA HIS A 118 10.75 7.21 6.55
C HIS A 118 11.08 6.13 5.51
N ILE A 119 12.26 6.20 4.88
CA ILE A 119 12.62 5.24 3.83
C ILE A 119 12.77 3.82 4.37
N ILE A 120 13.32 3.64 5.58
CA ILE A 120 13.44 2.31 6.20
C ILE A 120 12.05 1.70 6.42
N LEU A 121 11.10 2.47 6.95
CA LEU A 121 9.75 1.99 7.21
C LEU A 121 8.98 1.73 5.91
N VAL A 122 9.15 2.54 4.86
CA VAL A 122 8.56 2.30 3.54
C VAL A 122 9.08 0.98 2.95
N VAL A 123 10.38 0.71 3.06
CA VAL A 123 10.98 -0.57 2.59
C VAL A 123 10.42 -1.75 3.39
N LEU A 124 10.35 -1.66 4.71
CA LEU A 124 9.75 -2.69 5.55
C LEU A 124 8.27 -2.93 5.22
N MET A 125 7.51 -1.85 4.99
CA MET A 125 6.10 -1.91 4.60
C MET A 125 5.93 -2.70 3.30
N GLY A 126 6.77 -2.45 2.29
CA GLY A 126 6.79 -3.20 1.04
C GLY A 126 7.17 -4.67 1.23
N ILE A 127 8.20 -4.97 2.04
CA ILE A 127 8.62 -6.34 2.35
C ILE A 127 7.47 -7.14 2.99
N PHE A 128 6.80 -6.56 3.99
CA PHE A 128 5.66 -7.22 4.64
C PHE A 128 4.48 -7.39 3.68
N ALA A 129 4.20 -6.41 2.81
CA ALA A 129 3.15 -6.55 1.81
C ALA A 129 3.45 -7.71 0.83
N ILE A 130 4.68 -7.80 0.31
CA ILE A 130 5.11 -8.90 -0.58
C ILE A 130 5.05 -10.25 0.16
N ALA A 131 5.53 -10.31 1.40
CA ALA A 131 5.44 -11.53 2.21
C ALA A 131 3.98 -11.95 2.43
N GLY A 132 3.08 -10.99 2.64
CA GLY A 132 1.63 -11.20 2.69
C GLY A 132 1.08 -11.81 1.41
N MET A 133 1.46 -11.27 0.24
CA MET A 133 1.06 -11.80 -1.07
C MET A 133 1.55 -13.23 -1.30
N VAL A 134 2.81 -13.54 -0.95
CA VAL A 134 3.40 -14.87 -1.13
C VAL A 134 2.74 -15.90 -0.21
N THR A 135 2.52 -15.54 1.07
CA THR A 135 1.88 -16.46 2.02
C THR A 135 0.41 -16.68 1.73
N LEU A 136 -0.30 -15.66 1.22
CA LEU A 136 -1.66 -15.83 0.70
C LEU A 136 -1.68 -16.73 -0.54
N TRP A 137 -0.71 -16.60 -1.46
CA TRP A 137 -0.60 -17.52 -2.59
C TRP A 137 -0.54 -18.98 -2.11
N ILE A 138 0.32 -19.30 -1.13
CA ILE A 138 0.45 -20.66 -0.57
C ILE A 138 -0.89 -21.12 0.03
N ARG A 139 -1.54 -20.28 0.85
CA ARG A 139 -2.82 -20.62 1.51
C ARG A 139 -3.92 -20.90 0.50
N LEU A 140 -4.02 -20.07 -0.54
CA LEU A 140 -5.20 -20.01 -1.41
C LEU A 140 -5.20 -21.04 -2.54
N GLN A 141 -4.10 -21.79 -2.75
CA GLN A 141 -4.02 -22.77 -3.85
C GLN A 141 -5.10 -23.86 -3.76
N LEU A 142 -5.46 -24.25 -2.54
CA LEU A 142 -6.37 -25.36 -2.26
C LEU A 142 -7.77 -24.91 -1.85
N VAL A 143 -8.00 -23.60 -1.76
CA VAL A 143 -9.30 -23.06 -1.34
C VAL A 143 -10.23 -22.96 -2.57
N PRO A 144 -11.39 -23.64 -2.57
CA PRO A 144 -12.35 -23.55 -3.66
C PRO A 144 -12.74 -22.10 -3.97
N GLY A 145 -12.71 -21.70 -5.24
CA GLY A 145 -13.01 -20.32 -5.67
C GLY A 145 -11.83 -19.34 -5.60
N TRP A 146 -10.70 -19.71 -5.00
CA TRP A 146 -9.55 -18.81 -4.81
C TRP A 146 -8.29 -19.17 -5.59
N SER A 147 -8.25 -20.34 -6.26
CA SER A 147 -7.05 -20.83 -6.94
C SER A 147 -6.53 -19.88 -8.04
N VAL A 148 -7.42 -19.23 -8.80
CA VAL A 148 -7.05 -18.21 -9.79
C VAL A 148 -6.45 -16.98 -9.11
N PHE A 149 -7.06 -16.54 -8.00
CA PHE A 149 -6.52 -15.43 -7.22
C PHE A 149 -5.18 -15.78 -6.58
N ALA A 150 -4.95 -17.04 -6.18
CA ALA A 150 -3.65 -17.47 -5.66
C ALA A 150 -2.54 -17.19 -6.69
N ILE A 151 -2.75 -17.54 -7.96
CA ILE A 151 -1.80 -17.26 -9.05
C ILE A 151 -1.61 -15.75 -9.22
N TYR A 152 -2.71 -14.98 -9.22
CA TYR A 152 -2.64 -13.52 -9.26
C TYR A 152 -1.82 -12.94 -8.09
N SER A 153 -1.93 -13.52 -6.89
CA SER A 153 -1.17 -13.13 -5.71
C SER A 153 0.34 -13.34 -5.89
N LEU A 154 0.75 -14.48 -6.44
CA LEU A 154 2.17 -14.73 -6.74
C LEU A 154 2.70 -13.77 -7.83
N ILE A 155 1.95 -13.58 -8.91
CA ILE A 155 2.33 -12.66 -9.99
C ILE A 155 2.46 -11.23 -9.44
N SER A 156 1.51 -10.79 -8.61
CA SER A 156 1.54 -9.48 -7.98
C SER A 156 2.76 -9.32 -7.07
N ALA A 157 3.12 -10.34 -6.29
CA ALA A 157 4.33 -10.33 -5.46
C ALA A 157 5.61 -10.15 -6.30
N ILE A 158 5.73 -10.90 -7.40
CA ILE A 158 6.89 -10.83 -8.31
C ILE A 158 6.97 -9.46 -8.97
N ILE A 159 5.86 -8.95 -9.52
CA ILE A 159 5.82 -7.63 -10.17
C ILE A 159 6.14 -6.53 -9.15
N SER A 160 5.56 -6.59 -7.95
CA SER A 160 5.83 -5.63 -6.87
C SER A 160 7.31 -5.61 -6.50
N LEU A 161 7.94 -6.77 -6.37
CA LEU A 161 9.36 -6.89 -6.08
C LEU A 161 10.23 -6.27 -7.18
N ILE A 162 9.93 -6.56 -8.44
CA ILE A 162 10.69 -6.01 -9.57
C ILE A 162 10.54 -4.48 -9.62
N LEU A 163 9.31 -3.98 -9.54
CA LEU A 163 9.05 -2.54 -9.68
C LEU A 163 9.58 -1.73 -8.49
N ILE A 164 9.53 -2.26 -7.26
CA ILE A 164 10.11 -1.56 -6.11
C ILE A 164 11.65 -1.52 -6.16
N ILE A 165 12.29 -2.59 -6.64
CA ILE A 165 13.75 -2.59 -6.87
C ILE A 165 14.12 -1.56 -7.93
N ILE A 166 13.39 -1.51 -9.06
CA ILE A 166 13.59 -0.50 -10.10
C ILE A 166 13.41 0.91 -9.53
N SER A 167 12.33 1.15 -8.78
CA SER A 167 12.08 2.45 -8.14
C SER A 167 13.23 2.85 -7.20
N GLY A 168 13.80 1.91 -6.44
CA GLY A 168 14.94 2.14 -5.57
C GLY A 168 16.23 2.49 -6.34
N ILE A 169 16.54 1.76 -7.42
CA ILE A 169 17.73 2.01 -8.26
C ILE A 169 17.69 3.42 -8.85
N PHE A 170 16.51 3.91 -9.23
CA PHE A 170 16.32 5.19 -9.90
C PHE A 170 15.74 6.28 -8.99
N ALA A 171 15.82 6.11 -7.67
CA ALA A 171 15.23 7.01 -6.68
C ALA A 171 15.77 8.46 -6.75
N THR A 172 16.99 8.67 -7.25
CA THR A 172 17.60 10.00 -7.43
C THR A 172 17.47 10.54 -8.86
N SER A 173 16.79 9.81 -9.75
CA SER A 173 16.62 10.22 -11.14
C SER A 173 15.52 11.27 -11.29
N LYS A 174 15.52 11.97 -12.42
CA LYS A 174 14.43 12.88 -12.81
C LYS A 174 13.07 12.19 -13.07
N TYR A 175 13.03 10.86 -13.00
CA TYR A 175 11.85 10.04 -13.20
C TYR A 175 11.37 9.35 -11.92
N ARG A 176 11.93 9.70 -10.75
CA ARG A 176 11.57 9.06 -9.47
C ARG A 176 10.06 9.08 -9.19
N GLY A 177 9.38 10.16 -9.57
CA GLY A 177 7.95 10.31 -9.36
C GLY A 177 7.09 9.31 -10.13
N ILE A 178 7.40 9.08 -11.41
CA ILE A 178 6.68 8.08 -12.21
C ILE A 178 7.07 6.66 -11.78
N LEU A 179 8.33 6.43 -11.40
CA LEU A 179 8.81 5.12 -10.98
C LEU A 179 8.22 4.69 -9.63
N GLU A 180 8.09 5.60 -8.67
CA GLU A 180 7.41 5.28 -7.41
C GLU A 180 5.93 4.96 -7.66
N ARG A 181 5.23 5.70 -8.53
CA ARG A 181 3.85 5.41 -8.93
C ARG A 181 3.70 4.01 -9.51
N PHE A 182 4.58 3.63 -10.44
CA PHE A 182 4.61 2.26 -10.95
C PHE A 182 4.97 1.24 -9.86
N GLY A 183 5.88 1.59 -8.95
CA GLY A 183 6.27 0.77 -7.81
C GLY A 183 5.11 0.47 -6.86
N VAL A 184 4.28 1.46 -6.54
CA VAL A 184 3.15 1.31 -5.61
C VAL A 184 1.89 0.71 -6.25
N THR A 185 1.73 0.86 -7.57
CA THR A 185 0.51 0.43 -8.29
C THR A 185 0.16 -1.06 -8.10
N PRO A 186 1.11 -2.02 -8.18
CA PRO A 186 0.81 -3.43 -7.93
C PRO A 186 0.21 -3.70 -6.56
N TYR A 187 0.70 -3.01 -5.51
CA TYR A 187 0.16 -3.14 -4.17
C TYR A 187 -1.28 -2.64 -4.11
N GLN A 188 -1.54 -1.46 -4.68
CA GLN A 188 -2.86 -0.84 -4.67
C GLN A 188 -3.90 -1.67 -5.46
N LEU A 189 -3.51 -2.20 -6.63
CA LEU A 189 -4.35 -3.13 -7.39
C LEU A 189 -4.60 -4.43 -6.63
N TYR A 190 -3.56 -4.97 -5.99
CA TYR A 190 -3.67 -6.19 -5.21
C TYR A 190 -4.64 -6.03 -4.04
N TYR A 191 -4.55 -4.93 -3.28
CA TYR A 191 -5.47 -4.65 -2.17
C TYR A 191 -6.91 -4.52 -2.66
N PHE A 192 -7.14 -3.82 -3.77
CA PHE A 192 -8.47 -3.69 -4.35
C PHE A 192 -9.06 -5.05 -4.74
N ILE A 193 -8.29 -5.86 -5.49
CA ILE A 193 -8.77 -7.15 -6.01
C ILE A 193 -8.92 -8.18 -4.88
N LEU A 194 -8.00 -8.21 -3.91
CA LEU A 194 -8.13 -9.05 -2.72
C LEU A 194 -9.43 -8.72 -1.96
N SER A 195 -9.71 -7.44 -1.78
CA SER A 195 -10.92 -6.97 -1.12
C SER A 195 -12.17 -7.34 -1.91
N LEU A 196 -12.16 -7.13 -3.23
CA LEU A 196 -13.25 -7.54 -4.11
C LEU A 196 -13.51 -9.05 -4.04
N MET A 197 -12.46 -9.87 -4.00
CA MET A 197 -12.59 -11.33 -3.84
C MET A 197 -13.24 -11.69 -2.51
N VAL A 198 -12.85 -11.06 -1.39
CA VAL A 198 -13.52 -11.26 -0.10
C VAL A 198 -14.99 -10.86 -0.19
N PHE A 199 -15.30 -9.71 -0.82
CA PHE A 199 -16.67 -9.23 -0.97
C PHE A 199 -17.56 -10.20 -1.77
N LEU A 200 -17.04 -10.78 -2.85
CA LEU A 200 -17.81 -11.67 -3.73
C LEU A 200 -17.99 -13.09 -3.16
N ASN A 201 -17.15 -13.50 -2.22
CA ASN A 201 -17.18 -14.85 -1.62
C ASN A 201 -17.79 -14.88 -0.20
N ASN A 202 -18.33 -13.76 0.29
CA ASN A 202 -19.02 -13.61 1.58
C ASN A 202 -20.34 -12.85 1.40
#